data_AF-A0A521ZQ79-F1
#
_entry.id   AF-A0A521ZQ79-F1
#
_cell.length_a   1.000
_cell.length_b   1.000
_cell.length_c   1.000
_cell.angle_alpha   90.00
_cell.angle_beta   90.00
_cell.angle_gamma   90.00
#
_symmetry.space_group_name_H-M   'P 1'
#
loop_
_entity.id
_entity.type
_entity.pdbx_description
1 polymer ?
#
loop_
_entity_poly.entity_id
_entity_poly.type
_entity_poly.pdbx_seq_one_letter_code
_entity_poly.pdbx_strand_id
1 'polypeptide(L)'
;MKMKCPRCGSENQNDNFCGHCANPLKEKCPECGELEPIGRGMCLKRVNELEAELMKELSAVPFPPRLLYPTLVFFTGFVGLLYPMTIWSTNNKLLNAISMFGGGITMVLGIFWLNLRSRRAEQLRKKIAKNFFALHPDYQGILRLLE
;
A
#
# COMPACT_ATOMS: atom_id res chain seq x y z
N MET A 1 19.91 -7.80 6.70
CA MET A 1 20.61 -6.57 6.25
C MET A 1 22.10 -6.78 6.38
N LYS A 2 22.90 -6.45 5.37
CA LYS A 2 24.37 -6.45 5.51
C LYS A 2 24.78 -5.19 6.26
N MET A 3 25.58 -5.32 7.29
CA MET A 3 26.06 -4.21 8.14
C MET A 3 27.49 -3.88 7.72
N LYS A 4 27.80 -2.61 7.45
CA LYS A 4 29.18 -2.20 7.21
C LYS A 4 29.87 -1.87 8.53
N CYS A 5 31.08 -2.40 8.71
CA CYS A 5 31.88 -2.05 9.88
C CYS A 5 32.31 -0.57 9.80
N PRO A 6 32.04 0.25 10.83
CA PRO A 6 32.44 1.67 10.81
C PRO A 6 33.95 1.88 10.81
N ARG A 7 34.73 0.88 11.26
CA ARG A 7 36.19 0.96 11.37
C ARG A 7 36.93 0.51 10.13
N CYS A 8 36.51 -0.59 9.50
CA CYS A 8 37.23 -1.19 8.37
C CYS A 8 36.42 -1.26 7.06
N GLY A 9 35.14 -0.86 7.09
CA GLY A 9 34.27 -0.86 5.90
C GLY A 9 33.81 -2.24 5.42
N SER A 10 34.21 -3.33 6.07
CA SER A 10 33.81 -4.68 5.65
C SER A 10 32.31 -4.91 5.83
N GLU A 11 31.68 -5.61 4.88
CA GLU A 11 30.30 -6.06 5.01
C GLU A 11 30.24 -7.33 5.87
N ASN A 12 29.58 -7.27 7.02
CA ASN A 12 29.31 -8.43 7.87
C ASN A 12 27.80 -8.73 7.88
N GLN A 13 27.42 -9.99 8.08
CA GLN A 13 26.03 -10.41 8.20
C GLN A 13 25.72 -10.79 9.64
N ASN A 14 24.81 -10.05 10.28
CA ASN A 14 24.20 -10.34 11.58
C ASN A 14 25.12 -10.56 12.81
N ASP A 15 26.44 -10.54 12.67
CA ASP A 15 27.37 -10.71 13.78
C ASP A 15 27.40 -9.51 14.75
N ASN A 16 27.70 -9.78 16.01
CA ASN A 16 27.88 -8.73 17.03
C ASN A 16 29.23 -8.00 16.87
N PHE A 17 30.20 -8.65 16.24
CA PHE A 17 31.54 -8.15 16.01
C PHE A 17 31.92 -8.31 14.54
N CYS A 18 32.82 -7.44 14.08
CA CYS A 18 33.36 -7.53 12.73
C CYS A 18 34.34 -8.70 12.60
N GLY A 19 34.14 -9.59 11.63
CA GLY A 19 35.05 -10.73 11.39
C GLY A 19 36.49 -10.32 11.02
N HIS A 20 36.68 -9.15 10.41
CA HIS A 20 38.00 -8.64 10.02
C HIS A 20 38.77 -7.87 11.10
N CYS A 21 38.11 -7.00 11.87
CA CYS A 21 38.78 -6.09 12.80
C CYS A 21 38.33 -6.25 14.26
N ALA A 22 37.47 -7.25 14.55
CA ALA A 22 36.89 -7.53 15.86
C ALA A 22 36.15 -6.34 16.52
N ASN A 23 35.90 -5.25 15.79
CA ASN A 23 35.19 -4.10 16.32
C ASN A 23 33.71 -4.47 16.57
N PRO A 24 33.10 -4.00 17.67
CA PRO A 24 31.68 -4.20 17.88
C PRO A 24 30.89 -3.57 16.73
N LEU A 25 29.83 -4.25 16.31
CA LEU A 25 28.89 -3.82 15.27
C LEU A 25 27.52 -3.48 15.85
N LYS A 26 27.23 -3.95 17.08
CA LYS A 26 25.99 -3.69 17.80
C LYS A 26 26.28 -3.05 19.15
N GLU A 27 25.37 -2.20 19.57
CA GLU A 27 25.37 -1.53 20.88
C GLU A 27 24.00 -1.64 21.53
N LYS A 28 24.00 -1.62 22.86
CA LYS A 28 22.77 -1.68 23.65
C LYS A 28 22.01 -0.38 23.49
N CYS A 29 20.76 -0.46 23.05
CA CYS A 29 19.89 0.69 22.92
C CYS A 29 19.59 1.31 24.29
N PRO A 30 19.76 2.62 24.49
CA PRO A 30 19.38 3.26 25.74
C PRO A 30 17.85 3.25 25.96
N GLU A 31 17.05 3.16 24.89
CA GLU A 31 15.58 3.23 24.99
C GLU A 31 14.91 1.88 25.24
N CYS A 32 15.33 0.82 24.54
CA CYS A 32 14.71 -0.51 24.62
C CYS A 32 15.60 -1.56 25.31
N GLY A 33 16.89 -1.26 25.53
CA GLY A 33 17.84 -2.17 26.14
C GLY A 33 18.32 -3.32 25.26
N GLU A 34 17.90 -3.41 23.99
CA GLU A 34 18.32 -4.47 23.06
C GLU A 34 19.61 -4.12 22.30
N LEU A 35 20.32 -5.15 21.84
CA LEU A 35 21.51 -5.00 20.99
C LEU A 35 21.07 -4.71 19.55
N GLU A 36 21.25 -3.48 19.11
CA GLU A 36 20.96 -3.08 17.72
C GLU A 36 22.23 -2.48 17.07
N PRO A 37 22.26 -2.27 15.73
CA PRO A 37 23.48 -1.85 15.03
C PRO A 37 23.94 -0.45 15.44
N ILE A 38 25.26 -0.27 15.49
CA ILE A 38 25.90 1.02 15.84
C ILE A 38 25.65 2.04 14.73
N GLY A 39 25.40 3.29 15.13
CA GLY A 39 25.21 4.41 14.20
C GLY A 39 23.78 4.55 13.67
N ARG A 40 22.82 3.86 14.30
CA ARG A 40 21.41 4.11 14.07
C ARG A 40 20.99 5.44 14.69
N GLY A 41 20.16 6.21 13.98
CA GLY A 41 19.62 7.45 14.53
C GLY A 41 18.51 7.25 15.57
N MET A 42 17.89 6.07 15.59
CA MET A 42 16.72 5.77 16.43
C MET A 42 16.66 4.28 16.82
N CYS A 43 15.87 3.96 17.84
CA CYS A 43 15.59 2.60 18.28
C CYS A 43 14.81 1.81 17.21
N LEU A 44 15.42 0.76 16.64
CA LEU A 44 14.81 -0.02 15.56
C LEU A 44 13.61 -0.82 16.05
N LYS A 45 13.67 -1.34 17.28
CA LYS A 45 12.55 -2.09 17.87
C LYS A 45 11.28 -1.24 17.93
N ARG A 46 11.37 -0.02 18.44
CA ARG A 46 10.21 0.89 18.52
C ARG A 46 9.70 1.26 17.14
N VAL A 47 10.60 1.50 16.17
CA VAL A 47 10.22 1.75 14.78
C VAL A 47 9.42 0.57 14.21
N ASN A 48 9.87 -0.67 14.42
CA ASN A 48 9.18 -1.86 13.94
C ASN A 48 7.82 -2.07 14.62
N GLU A 49 7.71 -1.82 15.93
CA GLU A 49 6.45 -1.87 16.67
C GLU A 49 5.47 -0.82 16.13
N LEU A 50 5.96 0.40 15.90
CA LEU A 50 5.19 1.50 15.35
C LEU A 50 4.73 1.23 13.90
N GLU A 51 5.60 0.65 13.08
CA GLU A 51 5.25 0.22 11.71
C GLU A 51 4.20 -0.89 11.74
N ALA A 52 4.28 -1.83 12.68
CA ALA A 52 3.28 -2.87 12.85
C ALA A 52 1.91 -2.30 13.27
N GLU A 53 1.88 -1.32 14.17
CA GLU A 53 0.66 -0.60 14.55
C GLU A 53 0.06 0.17 13.37
N LEU A 54 0.88 0.91 12.63
CA LEU A 54 0.45 1.63 11.43
C LEU A 54 -0.11 0.67 10.37
N MET A 55 0.56 -0.47 10.14
CA MET A 55 0.09 -1.49 9.19
C MET A 55 -1.20 -2.14 9.67
N LYS A 56 -1.39 -2.33 10.97
CA LYS A 56 -2.64 -2.81 11.56
C LYS A 56 -3.78 -1.83 11.29
N GLU A 57 -3.59 -0.54 11.54
CA GLU A 57 -4.59 0.49 11.23
C GLU A 57 -4.88 0.59 9.73
N LEU A 58 -3.85 0.51 8.87
CA LEU A 58 -4.02 0.50 7.42
C LEU A 58 -4.80 -0.72 6.93
N SER A 59 -4.56 -1.88 7.53
CA SER A 59 -5.22 -3.14 7.17
C SER A 59 -6.68 -3.21 7.63
N ALA A 60 -7.03 -2.48 8.70
CA ALA A 60 -8.40 -2.34 9.17
C ALA A 60 -9.26 -1.50 8.21
N VAL A 61 -8.65 -0.68 7.35
CA VAL A 61 -9.39 0.01 6.28
C VAL A 61 -9.85 -1.04 5.27
N PRO A 62 -11.17 -1.23 5.08
CA PRO A 62 -11.67 -2.26 4.17
C PRO A 62 -11.19 -1.95 2.76
N PHE A 63 -10.20 -2.72 2.29
CA PHE A 63 -9.82 -2.73 0.90
C PHE A 63 -11.01 -3.27 0.11
N PRO A 64 -11.62 -2.50 -0.81
CA PRO A 64 -12.53 -3.13 -1.76
C PRO A 64 -11.70 -4.19 -2.51
N PRO A 65 -12.20 -5.42 -2.67
CA PRO A 65 -11.45 -6.48 -3.31
C PRO A 65 -11.06 -6.01 -4.72
N ARG A 66 -9.78 -5.73 -4.90
CA ARG A 66 -9.20 -5.13 -6.12
C ARG A 66 -9.51 -5.96 -7.37
N LEU A 67 -9.79 -7.26 -7.21
CA LEU A 67 -10.15 -8.16 -8.30
C LEU A 67 -11.65 -8.34 -8.52
N LEU A 68 -12.51 -8.34 -7.49
CA LEU A 68 -13.91 -8.76 -7.64
C LEU A 68 -14.78 -7.74 -8.38
N TYR A 69 -14.54 -6.46 -8.17
CA TYR A 69 -15.34 -5.42 -8.81
C TYR A 69 -14.99 -5.21 -10.29
N PRO A 70 -13.72 -5.08 -10.71
CA PRO A 70 -13.41 -4.96 -12.13
C PRO A 70 -13.79 -6.22 -12.90
N THR A 71 -13.70 -7.42 -12.32
CA THR A 71 -14.22 -8.63 -12.97
C THR A 71 -15.74 -8.55 -13.12
N LEU A 72 -16.50 -8.17 -12.08
CA LEU A 72 -17.95 -7.99 -12.19
C LEU A 72 -18.34 -6.97 -13.27
N VAL A 73 -17.64 -5.83 -13.34
CA VAL A 73 -17.88 -4.80 -14.37
C VAL A 73 -17.49 -5.30 -15.77
N PHE A 74 -16.40 -6.07 -15.89
CA PHE A 74 -16.03 -6.71 -17.15
C PHE A 74 -17.07 -7.74 -17.58
N PHE A 75 -17.55 -8.58 -16.66
CA PHE A 75 -18.55 -9.61 -16.95
C PHE A 75 -19.89 -8.99 -17.35
N THR A 76 -20.36 -7.96 -16.64
CA THR A 76 -21.62 -7.28 -17.02
C THR A 76 -21.49 -6.53 -18.34
N GLY A 77 -20.35 -5.88 -18.60
CA GLY A 77 -20.05 -5.27 -19.89
C GLY A 77 -19.96 -6.29 -21.04
N PHE A 78 -19.31 -7.43 -20.81
CA PHE A 78 -19.16 -8.50 -21.79
C PHE A 78 -20.48 -9.21 -22.09
N VAL A 79 -21.30 -9.50 -21.08
CA VAL A 79 -22.67 -10.03 -21.27
C VAL A 79 -23.53 -9.03 -22.03
N GLY A 80 -23.40 -7.72 -21.75
CA GLY A 80 -24.08 -6.66 -22.49
C GLY A 80 -23.67 -6.57 -23.96
N LEU A 81 -22.41 -6.90 -24.30
CA LEU A 81 -21.92 -6.98 -25.68
C LEU A 81 -22.39 -8.23 -26.43
N LEU A 82 -22.60 -9.35 -25.73
CA LEU A 82 -23.14 -10.58 -26.31
C LEU A 82 -24.67 -10.52 -26.50
N TYR A 83 -25.37 -9.77 -25.65
CA TYR A 83 -26.83 -9.61 -25.71
C TYR A 83 -27.38 -9.08 -27.07
N PRO A 84 -26.78 -8.10 -27.76
CA PRO A 84 -27.26 -7.68 -29.08
C PRO A 84 -27.09 -8.77 -30.16
N MET A 85 -26.16 -9.72 -30.01
CA MET A 85 -26.05 -10.84 -30.96
C MET A 85 -27.26 -11.79 -30.87
N THR A 86 -27.91 -11.89 -29.70
CA THR A 86 -29.14 -12.69 -29.56
C THR A 86 -30.40 -11.91 -29.96
N ILE A 87 -30.39 -10.58 -29.84
CA ILE A 87 -31.54 -9.70 -30.13
C ILE A 87 -31.63 -9.27 -31.59
N TRP A 88 -30.58 -9.45 -32.41
CA TRP A 88 -30.60 -9.12 -33.85
C TRP A 88 -31.71 -9.85 -34.65
N SER A 89 -32.36 -10.84 -34.05
CA SER A 89 -33.60 -11.47 -34.54
C SER A 89 -34.86 -10.61 -34.39
N THR A 90 -34.84 -9.50 -33.65
CA THR A 90 -36.03 -8.66 -33.40
C THR A 90 -35.98 -7.37 -34.22
N ASN A 91 -37.06 -7.06 -34.94
CA ASN A 91 -37.13 -5.97 -35.93
C ASN A 91 -37.27 -4.56 -35.31
N ASN A 92 -37.00 -4.38 -34.01
CA ASN A 92 -37.36 -3.18 -33.26
C ASN A 92 -36.16 -2.23 -33.06
N LYS A 93 -36.01 -1.25 -33.97
CA LYS A 93 -34.86 -0.32 -34.02
C LYS A 93 -34.66 0.49 -32.74
N LEU A 94 -35.73 0.84 -32.03
CA LEU A 94 -35.66 1.63 -30.79
C LEU A 94 -34.98 0.85 -29.66
N LEU A 95 -35.28 -0.44 -29.52
CA LEU A 95 -34.72 -1.29 -28.48
C LEU A 95 -33.20 -1.48 -28.65
N ASN A 96 -32.76 -1.61 -29.90
CA ASN A 96 -31.34 -1.71 -30.27
C ASN A 96 -30.57 -0.40 -29.98
N ALA A 97 -31.21 0.76 -30.17
CA ALA A 97 -30.58 2.04 -29.82
C ALA A 97 -30.40 2.17 -28.29
N ILE A 98 -31.44 1.84 -27.51
CA ILE A 98 -31.40 1.95 -26.05
C ILE A 98 -30.33 1.02 -25.44
N SER A 99 -30.17 -0.20 -25.97
CA SER A 99 -29.17 -1.14 -25.46
C SER A 99 -27.73 -0.68 -25.74
N MET A 100 -27.45 -0.09 -26.91
CA MET A 100 -26.12 0.46 -27.22
C MET A 100 -25.73 1.63 -26.32
N PHE A 101 -26.66 2.55 -26.03
CA PHE A 101 -26.37 3.70 -25.16
C PHE A 101 -26.35 3.33 -23.67
N GLY A 102 -27.21 2.41 -23.23
CA GLY A 102 -27.27 1.97 -21.83
C GLY A 102 -25.98 1.30 -21.34
N GLY A 103 -25.33 0.49 -22.20
CA GLY A 103 -24.05 -0.14 -21.87
C GLY A 103 -22.90 0.87 -21.72
N GLY A 104 -22.84 1.86 -22.61
CA GLY A 104 -21.80 2.90 -22.56
C GLY A 104 -21.87 3.76 -21.29
N ILE A 105 -23.08 4.18 -20.90
CA ILE A 105 -23.28 5.04 -19.73
C ILE A 105 -22.92 4.31 -18.43
N THR A 106 -23.34 3.05 -18.28
CA THR A 106 -23.03 2.27 -17.07
C THR A 106 -21.54 2.00 -16.92
N MET A 107 -20.83 1.77 -18.02
CA MET A 107 -19.36 1.61 -18.01
C MET A 107 -18.65 2.90 -17.57
N VAL A 108 -19.01 4.05 -18.13
CA VAL A 108 -18.41 5.35 -17.77
C VAL A 108 -18.68 5.70 -16.31
N LEU A 109 -19.92 5.52 -15.85
CA LEU A 109 -20.27 5.74 -14.44
C LEU A 109 -19.53 4.79 -13.49
N GLY A 110 -19.35 3.52 -13.88
CA GLY A 110 -18.57 2.54 -13.11
C GLY A 110 -17.09 2.93 -12.99
N ILE A 111 -16.45 3.31 -14.09
CA ILE A 111 -15.05 3.78 -14.10
C ILE A 111 -14.91 5.08 -13.27
N PHE A 112 -15.83 6.02 -13.44
CA PHE A 112 -15.82 7.28 -12.70
C PHE A 112 -15.99 7.04 -11.18
N TRP A 113 -16.93 6.17 -10.78
CA TRP A 113 -17.14 5.80 -9.39
C TRP A 113 -15.91 5.10 -8.79
N LEU A 114 -15.27 4.20 -9.53
CA LEU A 114 -14.01 3.56 -9.13
C LEU A 114 -12.89 4.58 -8.91
N ASN A 115 -12.72 5.53 -9.84
CA ASN A 115 -11.73 6.60 -9.72
C ASN A 115 -11.99 7.48 -8.50
N LEU A 116 -13.24 7.90 -8.28
CA LEU A 116 -13.62 8.69 -7.11
C LEU A 116 -13.36 7.94 -5.80
N ARG A 117 -13.69 6.64 -5.75
CA ARG A 117 -13.46 5.81 -4.56
C ARG A 117 -11.97 5.58 -4.30
N SER A 118 -11.17 5.36 -5.35
CA SER A 118 -9.72 5.24 -5.24
C SER A 118 -9.10 6.50 -4.63
N ARG A 119 -9.51 7.68 -5.12
CA ARG A 119 -9.05 8.96 -4.57
C ARG A 119 -9.44 9.15 -3.10
N ARG A 120 -10.65 8.77 -2.71
CA ARG A 120 -11.08 8.84 -1.29
C ARG A 120 -10.22 7.93 -0.39
N ALA A 121 -9.90 6.71 -0.84
CA ALA A 121 -9.06 5.79 -0.08
C ALA A 121 -7.64 6.34 0.12
N GLU A 122 -7.05 6.93 -0.92
CA GLU A 122 -5.74 7.59 -0.80
C GLU A 122 -5.76 8.78 0.17
N GLN A 123 -6.83 9.60 0.12
CA GLN A 123 -6.98 10.72 1.06
C GLN A 123 -7.12 10.24 2.52
N LEU A 124 -7.86 9.16 2.75
CA LEU A 124 -7.99 8.54 4.08
C LEU A 124 -6.64 8.02 4.58
N ARG A 125 -5.88 7.30 3.75
CA ARG A 125 -4.53 6.83 4.10
C ARG A 125 -3.60 8.00 4.46
N LYS A 126 -3.63 9.09 3.68
CA LYS A 126 -2.85 10.30 3.97
C LYS A 126 -3.28 10.95 5.29
N LYS A 127 -4.57 10.96 5.62
CA LYS A 127 -5.07 11.48 6.91
C LYS A 127 -4.66 10.60 8.09
N ILE A 128 -4.80 9.28 7.96
CA ILE A 128 -4.38 8.31 9.00
C ILE A 128 -2.88 8.47 9.26
N ALA A 129 -2.06 8.46 8.21
CA ALA A 129 -0.63 8.68 8.34
C ALA A 129 -0.32 10.01 9.05
N LYS A 130 -0.90 11.13 8.60
CA LYS A 130 -0.68 12.44 9.23
C LYS A 130 -1.08 12.47 10.71
N ASN A 131 -2.22 11.90 11.07
CA ASN A 131 -2.68 11.85 12.45
C ASN A 131 -1.75 10.99 13.31
N PHE A 132 -1.31 9.85 12.78
CA PHE A 132 -0.36 8.96 13.43
C PHE A 132 0.98 9.65 13.73
N PHE A 133 1.54 10.38 12.75
CA PHE A 133 2.77 11.15 12.97
C PHE A 133 2.59 12.41 13.81
N ALA A 134 1.35 12.91 13.96
CA ALA A 134 1.05 13.97 14.92
C ALA A 134 1.06 13.44 16.37
N LEU A 135 0.69 12.17 16.57
CA LEU A 135 0.75 11.49 17.87
C LEU A 135 2.19 11.07 18.25
N HIS A 136 3.08 10.87 17.26
CA HIS A 136 4.45 10.41 17.45
C HIS A 136 5.48 11.38 16.82
N PRO A 137 5.69 12.58 17.40
CA PRO A 137 6.54 13.62 16.81
C PRO A 137 8.01 13.19 16.64
N ASP A 138 8.50 12.32 17.53
CA ASP A 138 9.88 11.82 17.54
C ASP A 138 10.25 11.08 16.23
N TYR A 139 9.24 10.57 15.52
CA TYR A 139 9.39 9.74 14.31
C TYR A 139 9.16 10.54 13.02
N GLN A 140 8.84 11.84 13.08
CA GLN A 140 8.66 12.67 11.88
C GLN A 140 9.91 12.71 10.99
N GLY A 141 11.10 12.54 11.57
CA GLY A 141 12.35 12.47 10.83
C GLY A 141 12.46 11.27 9.88
N ILE A 142 11.77 10.16 10.18
CA ILE A 142 11.82 8.92 9.38
C ILE A 142 11.05 9.08 8.07
N LEU A 143 9.93 9.81 8.07
CA LEU A 143 9.15 10.07 6.85
C LEU A 143 9.99 10.75 5.76
N ARG A 144 10.89 11.67 6.13
CA ARG A 144 11.78 12.34 5.18
C ARG A 144 12.82 11.40 4.55
N LEU A 145 13.05 10.22 5.14
CA LEU A 145 13.95 9.20 4.60
C LEU A 145 13.22 8.15 3.75
N LEU A 146 11.87 8.12 3.82
CA LEU A 146 11.01 7.18 3.09
C LEU A 146 10.33 7.79 1.86
N GLU A 147 10.19 9.12 1.79
CA GLU A 147 9.77 9.86 0.59
C GLU A 147 10.92 10.05 -0.41
#